data_AF-A0A0P1MSB3-F1
#
_entry.id   AF-A0A0P1MSB3-F1
#
_cell.length_a   1.000
_cell.length_b   1.000
_cell.length_c   1.000
_cell.angle_alpha   90.00
_cell.angle_beta   90.00
_cell.angle_gamma   90.00
#
_symmetry.space_group_name_H-M   'P 1'
#
loop_
_entity.id
_entity.type
_entity.pdbx_description
1 polymer ?
#
loop_
_entity_poly.entity_id
_entity_poly.type
_entity_poly.pdbx_seq_one_letter_code
_entity_poly.pdbx_strand_id
1 'polypeptide(L)'
;MKHLKKHILMLLLIPTIVFSQSLKSQFDEFENCCRNVRGYAGALKAEVEREKAVIPEVAKKYAEKIGECLSDVKQTYSQLKKSLDKNQLELVKGNIAYLDDYCKRAELHYKNLIDELNKPNPKPDRVREFSIAIYNELKRASQESRLIKEKLGVK
;
A
#
# COMPACT_ATOMS: atom_id res chain seq x y z
N MET A 1 -29.88 32.57 -27.87
CA MET A 1 -29.41 32.35 -26.48
C MET A 1 -29.35 30.88 -26.00
N LYS A 2 -29.78 29.86 -26.77
CA LYS A 2 -29.70 28.43 -26.34
C LYS A 2 -28.35 27.75 -26.59
N HIS A 3 -27.54 28.22 -27.56
CA HIS A 3 -26.26 27.59 -27.91
C HIS A 3 -25.07 27.95 -27.01
N LEU A 4 -25.08 29.14 -26.39
CA LEU A 4 -23.95 29.60 -25.57
C LEU A 4 -23.82 28.83 -24.24
N LYS A 5 -24.94 28.39 -23.65
CA LYS A 5 -24.95 27.60 -22.41
C LYS A 5 -24.35 26.20 -22.58
N LYS A 6 -24.44 25.60 -23.77
CA LYS A 6 -23.95 24.23 -24.03
C LYS A 6 -22.42 24.16 -24.16
N HIS A 7 -21.79 25.22 -24.68
CA HIS A 7 -20.32 25.27 -24.79
C HIS A 7 -19.63 25.68 -23.49
N ILE A 8 -20.26 26.54 -22.68
CA ILE A 8 -19.73 26.86 -21.33
C ILE A 8 -19.76 25.63 -20.42
N LEU A 9 -20.80 24.79 -20.53
CA LEU A 9 -20.89 23.55 -19.74
C LEU A 9 -19.84 22.49 -20.15
N MET A 10 -19.46 22.45 -21.43
CA MET A 10 -18.44 21.52 -21.96
C MET A 10 -17.01 21.93 -21.57
N LEU A 11 -16.70 23.23 -21.44
CA LEU A 11 -15.37 23.70 -21.07
C LEU A 11 -15.06 23.59 -19.57
N LEU A 12 -16.07 23.50 -18.71
CA LEU A 12 -15.90 23.32 -17.26
C LEU A 12 -15.63 21.87 -16.83
N LEU A 13 -15.80 20.88 -17.71
CA LEU A 13 -15.68 19.45 -17.40
C LEU A 13 -14.33 18.82 -17.80
N ILE A 14 -13.50 19.52 -18.59
CA ILE A 14 -12.27 18.94 -19.14
C ILE A 14 -11.13 18.84 -18.10
N PRO A 15 -10.91 19.80 -17.18
CA PRO A 15 -9.88 19.66 -16.16
C PRO A 15 -10.18 18.50 -15.20
N THR A 16 -11.43 18.42 -14.72
CA THR A 16 -11.83 17.46 -13.68
C THR A 16 -11.70 16.00 -14.11
N ILE A 17 -11.95 15.69 -15.39
CA ILE A 17 -11.84 14.32 -15.91
C ILE A 17 -10.37 13.85 -15.94
N VAL A 18 -9.44 14.68 -16.43
CA VAL A 18 -8.01 14.34 -16.51
C VAL A 18 -7.39 14.17 -15.11
N PHE A 19 -7.76 15.04 -14.16
CA PHE A 19 -7.32 14.91 -12.77
C PHE A 19 -7.91 13.66 -12.07
N SER A 20 -9.16 13.30 -12.33
CA SER A 20 -9.78 12.10 -11.76
C SER A 20 -9.13 10.80 -12.26
N GLN A 21 -8.74 10.75 -13.53
CA GLN A 21 -8.05 9.61 -14.13
C GLN A 21 -6.65 9.44 -13.52
N SER A 22 -5.96 10.55 -13.24
CA SER A 22 -4.65 10.57 -12.59
C SER A 22 -4.74 10.07 -11.13
N LEU A 23 -5.70 10.56 -10.36
CA LEU A 23 -5.88 10.15 -8.96
C LEU A 23 -6.30 8.67 -8.86
N LYS A 24 -7.18 8.20 -9.75
CA LYS A 24 -7.52 6.77 -9.86
C LYS A 24 -6.28 5.91 -10.08
N SER A 25 -5.43 6.31 -11.03
CA SER A 25 -4.20 5.59 -11.34
C SER A 25 -3.29 5.47 -10.12
N GLN A 26 -3.19 6.53 -9.30
CA GLN A 26 -2.37 6.52 -8.10
C GLN A 26 -2.92 5.60 -7.00
N PHE A 27 -4.24 5.57 -6.80
CA PHE A 27 -4.86 4.60 -5.89
C PHE A 27 -4.62 3.17 -6.37
N ASP A 28 -4.84 2.90 -7.67
CA ASP A 28 -4.66 1.58 -8.26
C ASP A 28 -3.18 1.13 -8.16
N GLU A 29 -2.23 2.04 -8.38
CA GLU A 29 -0.79 1.78 -8.24
C GLU A 29 -0.40 1.47 -6.79
N PHE A 30 -0.84 2.28 -5.82
CA PHE A 30 -0.62 2.02 -4.40
C PHE A 30 -1.17 0.65 -3.96
N GLU A 31 -2.39 0.30 -4.41
CA GLU A 31 -2.99 -1.01 -4.15
C GLU A 31 -2.20 -2.17 -4.76
N ASN A 32 -1.65 -1.97 -5.96
CA ASN A 32 -0.80 -2.96 -6.61
C ASN A 32 0.51 -3.19 -5.83
N CYS A 33 1.17 -2.12 -5.37
CA CYS A 33 2.36 -2.22 -4.52
C CYS A 33 2.03 -2.94 -3.20
N CYS A 34 0.92 -2.61 -2.55
CA CYS A 34 0.46 -3.33 -1.36
C CYS A 34 0.21 -4.82 -1.63
N ARG A 35 -0.32 -5.17 -2.81
CA ARG A 35 -0.53 -6.56 -3.22
C ARG A 35 0.80 -7.31 -3.39
N ASN A 36 1.81 -6.66 -3.97
CA ASN A 36 3.13 -7.28 -4.17
C ASN A 36 3.80 -7.62 -2.84
N VAL A 37 3.81 -6.68 -1.88
CA VAL A 37 4.33 -6.93 -0.53
C VAL A 37 3.60 -8.11 0.13
N ARG A 38 2.27 -8.14 0.04
CA ARG A 38 1.46 -9.25 0.58
C ARG A 38 1.78 -10.59 -0.09
N GLY A 39 2.06 -10.59 -1.39
CA GLY A 39 2.46 -11.79 -2.13
C GLY A 39 3.72 -12.40 -1.55
N TYR A 40 4.79 -11.61 -1.41
CA TYR A 40 6.07 -12.09 -0.88
C TYR A 40 6.03 -12.41 0.61
N ALA A 41 5.34 -11.60 1.44
CA ALA A 41 5.14 -11.91 2.85
C ALA A 41 4.34 -13.20 3.05
N GLY A 42 3.30 -13.42 2.24
CA GLY A 42 2.53 -14.66 2.23
C GLY A 42 3.35 -15.88 1.79
N ALA A 43 4.22 -15.70 0.78
CA ALA A 43 5.12 -16.76 0.33
C ALA A 43 6.14 -17.14 1.40
N LEU A 44 6.75 -16.16 2.08
CA LEU A 44 7.68 -16.41 3.20
C LEU A 44 6.99 -17.14 4.36
N LYS A 45 5.78 -16.71 4.73
CA LYS A 45 4.95 -17.43 5.71
C LYS A 45 4.75 -18.89 5.30
N ALA A 46 4.32 -19.13 4.06
CA ALA A 46 4.02 -20.47 3.56
C ALA A 46 5.28 -21.36 3.51
N GLU A 47 6.42 -20.79 3.13
CA GLU A 47 7.71 -21.46 3.15
C GLU A 47 8.07 -21.96 4.55
N VAL A 48 8.03 -21.05 5.55
CA VAL A 48 8.38 -21.38 6.93
C VAL A 48 7.40 -22.40 7.54
N GLU A 49 6.12 -22.33 7.19
CA GLU A 49 5.11 -23.30 7.65
C GLU A 49 5.31 -24.68 7.04
N ARG A 50 5.64 -24.76 5.75
CA ARG A 50 5.85 -26.03 5.04
C ARG A 50 7.08 -26.76 5.58
N GLU A 51 8.19 -26.04 5.71
CA GLU A 51 9.47 -26.61 6.14
C GLU A 51 9.55 -26.78 7.66
N LYS A 52 8.66 -26.11 8.42
CA LYS A 52 8.74 -26.00 9.90
C LYS A 52 10.11 -25.48 10.39
N ALA A 53 10.80 -24.76 9.53
CA ALA A 53 12.16 -24.26 9.72
C ALA A 53 12.36 -22.96 8.93
N VAL A 54 13.40 -22.20 9.25
CA VAL A 54 13.84 -21.05 8.45
C VAL A 54 14.99 -21.51 7.56
N ILE A 55 14.78 -21.60 6.25
CA ILE A 55 15.86 -21.82 5.29
C ILE A 55 16.51 -20.45 5.00
N PRO A 56 17.74 -20.17 5.47
CA PRO A 56 18.26 -18.80 5.52
C PRO A 56 18.32 -18.09 4.16
N GLU A 57 18.79 -18.76 3.11
CA GLU A 57 18.91 -18.19 1.77
C GLU A 57 17.54 -17.84 1.17
N VAL A 58 16.57 -18.76 1.32
CA VAL A 58 15.20 -18.58 0.82
C VAL A 58 14.50 -17.46 1.59
N ALA A 59 14.62 -17.46 2.92
CA ALA A 59 14.01 -16.45 3.77
C ALA A 59 14.56 -15.05 3.50
N LYS A 60 15.89 -14.92 3.34
CA LYS A 60 16.53 -13.65 2.97
C LYS A 60 16.07 -13.15 1.60
N LYS A 61 16.01 -14.02 0.59
CA LYS A 61 15.51 -13.65 -0.75
C LYS A 61 14.08 -13.10 -0.71
N TYR A 62 13.19 -13.72 0.05
CA TYR A 62 11.84 -13.19 0.22
C TYR A 62 11.83 -11.88 1.01
N ALA A 63 12.63 -11.76 2.06
CA ALA A 63 12.73 -10.54 2.85
C ALA A 63 13.24 -9.36 2.00
N GLU A 64 14.26 -9.56 1.16
CA GLU A 64 14.74 -8.56 0.21
C GLU A 64 13.62 -8.07 -0.72
N LYS A 65 12.84 -9.00 -1.29
CA LYS A 65 11.68 -8.66 -2.15
C LYS A 65 10.58 -7.92 -1.39
N ILE A 66 10.33 -8.28 -0.13
CA ILE A 66 9.41 -7.53 0.74
C ILE A 66 9.92 -6.10 0.92
N GLY A 67 11.21 -5.92 1.19
CA GLY A 67 11.85 -4.61 1.35
C GLY A 67 11.77 -3.73 0.11
N GLU A 68 12.11 -4.28 -1.06
CA GLU A 68 11.98 -3.60 -2.35
C GLU A 68 10.54 -3.10 -2.56
N CYS A 69 9.55 -3.99 -2.45
CA CYS A 69 8.15 -3.63 -2.64
C CYS A 69 7.62 -2.66 -1.56
N LEU A 70 8.16 -2.68 -0.33
CA LEU A 70 7.82 -1.70 0.69
C LEU A 70 8.32 -0.30 0.35
N SER A 71 9.49 -0.19 -0.29
CA SER A 71 9.96 1.08 -0.83
C SER A 71 9.00 1.63 -1.88
N ASP A 72 8.47 0.78 -2.76
CA ASP A 72 7.46 1.17 -3.75
C ASP A 72 6.16 1.62 -3.09
N VAL A 73 5.69 0.92 -2.05
CA VAL A 73 4.53 1.35 -1.26
C VAL A 73 4.74 2.75 -0.67
N LYS A 74 5.91 3.02 -0.10
CA LYS A 74 6.24 4.33 0.47
C LYS A 74 6.23 5.43 -0.60
N GLN A 75 6.81 5.16 -1.76
CA GLN A 75 6.86 6.10 -2.86
C GLN A 75 5.46 6.42 -3.40
N THR A 76 4.69 5.38 -3.75
CA THR A 76 3.34 5.52 -4.31
C THR A 76 2.38 6.17 -3.32
N TYR A 77 2.49 5.85 -2.02
CA TYR A 77 1.72 6.52 -0.97
C TYR A 77 2.05 8.01 -0.85
N SER A 78 3.33 8.37 -0.90
CA SER A 78 3.76 9.78 -0.88
C SER A 78 3.20 10.55 -2.08
N GLN A 79 3.18 9.93 -3.26
CA GLN A 79 2.60 10.52 -4.47
C GLN A 79 1.08 10.67 -4.33
N LEU A 80 0.38 9.63 -3.87
CA LEU A 80 -1.06 9.66 -3.62
C LEU A 80 -1.44 10.82 -2.69
N LYS A 81 -0.74 10.95 -1.56
CA LYS A 81 -0.99 12.01 -0.57
C LYS A 81 -0.76 13.41 -1.14
N LYS A 82 0.25 13.59 -2.00
CA LYS A 82 0.54 14.87 -2.68
C LYS A 82 -0.49 15.25 -3.72
N SER A 83 -1.18 14.28 -4.29
CA SER A 83 -2.18 14.51 -5.34
C SER A 83 -3.58 14.78 -4.82
N LEU A 84 -3.81 14.62 -3.52
CA LEU A 84 -5.03 15.09 -2.87
C LEU A 84 -4.97 16.61 -2.70
N ASP A 85 -5.99 17.31 -3.19
CA ASP A 85 -6.16 18.72 -2.90
C ASP A 85 -6.58 18.95 -1.43
N LYS A 86 -6.59 20.21 -0.99
CA LYS A 86 -6.91 20.58 0.39
C LYS A 86 -8.30 20.09 0.84
N ASN A 87 -9.31 20.17 -0.03
CA ASN A 87 -10.68 19.78 0.31
C ASN A 87 -10.81 18.25 0.37
N GLN A 88 -10.17 17.54 -0.57
CA GLN A 88 -10.10 16.09 -0.57
C GLN A 88 -9.38 15.58 0.68
N LEU A 89 -8.25 16.21 1.05
CA LEU A 89 -7.49 15.85 2.23
C LEU A 89 -8.30 16.05 3.52
N GLU A 90 -9.03 17.16 3.66
CA GLU A 90 -9.89 17.39 4.82
C GLU A 90 -11.02 16.34 4.91
N LEU A 91 -11.59 15.93 3.78
CA LEU A 91 -12.64 14.92 3.72
C LEU A 91 -12.16 13.54 4.18
N VAL A 92 -10.90 13.20 3.89
CA VAL A 92 -10.35 11.85 4.14
C VAL A 92 -9.22 11.82 5.17
N LYS A 93 -9.03 12.89 5.95
CA LYS A 93 -7.90 13.02 6.88
C LYS A 93 -7.74 11.87 7.87
N GLY A 94 -8.86 11.34 8.38
CA GLY A 94 -8.85 10.17 9.26
C GLY A 94 -8.33 8.93 8.56
N ASN A 95 -8.78 8.69 7.32
CA ASN A 95 -8.32 7.57 6.50
C ASN A 95 -6.83 7.71 6.14
N ILE A 96 -6.36 8.94 5.87
CA ILE A 96 -4.94 9.23 5.63
C ILE A 96 -4.10 8.95 6.89
N ALA A 97 -4.59 9.31 8.07
CA ALA A 97 -3.92 8.97 9.33
C ALA A 97 -3.82 7.44 9.53
N TYR A 98 -4.89 6.70 9.22
CA TYR A 98 -4.85 5.24 9.26
C TYR A 98 -3.87 4.65 8.24
N LEU A 99 -3.85 5.16 7.00
CA LEU A 99 -2.86 4.75 5.99
C LEU A 99 -1.42 5.01 6.45
N ASP A 100 -1.14 6.22 6.99
CA ASP A 100 0.16 6.57 7.57
C ASP A 100 0.59 5.53 8.62
N ASP A 101 -0.33 5.16 9.50
CA ASP A 101 -0.08 4.22 10.59
C ASP A 101 0.12 2.77 10.11
N TYR A 102 -0.70 2.29 9.17
CA TYR A 102 -0.55 0.95 8.59
C TYR A 102 0.80 0.82 7.87
N CYS A 103 1.20 1.83 7.08
CA CYS A 103 2.50 1.83 6.39
C CYS A 103 3.66 1.83 7.38
N LYS A 104 3.62 2.66 8.44
CA LYS A 104 4.66 2.68 9.48
C LYS A 104 4.76 1.35 10.23
N ARG A 105 3.63 0.74 10.59
CA ARG A 105 3.63 -0.57 11.27
C ARG A 105 4.18 -1.66 10.37
N ALA A 106 3.85 -1.64 9.08
CA ALA A 106 4.44 -2.58 8.11
C ALA A 106 5.97 -2.46 8.03
N GLU A 107 6.51 -1.23 7.96
CA GLU A 107 7.95 -0.99 7.99
C GLU A 107 8.59 -1.49 9.30
N LEU A 108 7.92 -1.28 10.44
CA LEU A 108 8.38 -1.77 11.74
C LEU A 108 8.43 -3.30 11.78
N HIS A 109 7.40 -3.98 11.31
CA HIS A 109 7.37 -5.44 11.25
C HIS A 109 8.41 -5.99 10.27
N TYR A 110 8.66 -5.31 9.15
CA TYR A 110 9.73 -5.64 8.24
C TYR A 110 11.12 -5.51 8.88
N LYS A 111 11.37 -4.43 9.63
CA LYS A 111 12.61 -4.29 10.39
C LYS A 111 12.80 -5.45 11.38
N ASN A 112 11.77 -5.79 12.13
CA ASN A 112 11.82 -6.91 13.08
C ASN A 112 12.04 -8.26 12.38
N LEU A 113 11.49 -8.45 11.18
CA LEU A 113 11.76 -9.62 10.34
C LEU A 113 13.24 -9.71 9.97
N ILE A 114 13.84 -8.61 9.49
CA ILE A 114 15.26 -8.57 9.14
C ILE A 114 16.13 -8.82 10.37
N ASP A 115 15.82 -8.19 11.50
CA ASP A 115 16.55 -8.40 12.76
C ASP A 115 16.47 -9.87 13.22
N GLU A 116 15.33 -10.54 13.03
CA GLU A 116 15.19 -11.98 13.32
C GLU A 116 16.01 -12.85 12.37
N LEU A 117 15.97 -12.56 11.06
CA LEU A 117 16.70 -13.32 10.03
C LEU A 117 18.22 -13.14 10.12
N ASN A 118 18.70 -12.07 10.74
CA ASN A 118 20.12 -11.82 10.98
C ASN A 118 20.66 -12.53 12.24
N LYS A 119 19.80 -13.14 13.06
CA LYS A 119 20.26 -13.91 14.22
C LYS A 119 20.97 -15.19 13.77
N PRO A 120 21.90 -15.73 14.58
CA PRO A 120 22.54 -17.02 14.29
C PRO A 120 21.55 -18.20 14.22
N ASN A 121 20.43 -18.09 14.93
CA ASN A 121 19.38 -19.10 14.96
C ASN A 121 17.98 -18.44 14.89
N PRO A 122 17.55 -18.01 13.69
CA PRO A 122 16.24 -17.39 13.48
C PRO A 122 15.10 -18.34 13.88
N LYS A 123 14.09 -17.83 14.57
CA LYS A 123 12.96 -18.63 15.04
C LYS A 123 11.86 -18.67 13.98
N PRO A 124 11.45 -19.87 13.50
CA PRO A 124 10.37 -20.04 12.53
C PRO A 124 9.08 -19.29 12.93
N ASP A 125 8.67 -19.41 14.19
CA ASP A 125 7.46 -18.73 14.67
C ASP A 125 7.53 -17.21 14.59
N ARG A 126 8.71 -16.62 14.83
CA ARG A 126 8.91 -15.16 14.76
C ARG A 126 8.91 -14.69 13.31
N VAL A 127 9.60 -15.39 12.41
CA VAL A 127 9.59 -15.09 10.97
C VAL A 127 8.16 -15.17 10.43
N ARG A 128 7.40 -16.18 10.82
CA ARG A 128 5.98 -16.35 10.47
C ARG A 128 5.13 -15.20 11.03
N GLU A 129 5.27 -14.87 12.31
CA GLU A 129 4.55 -13.79 12.98
C GLU A 129 4.76 -12.45 12.26
N PHE A 130 6.01 -12.08 11.98
CA PHE A 130 6.30 -10.82 11.29
C PHE A 130 5.81 -10.82 9.84
N SER A 131 5.93 -11.94 9.12
CA SER A 131 5.39 -12.07 7.76
C SER A 131 3.86 -11.88 7.72
N ILE A 132 3.14 -12.46 8.70
CA ILE A 132 1.68 -12.28 8.85
C ILE A 132 1.35 -10.83 9.20
N ALA A 133 2.12 -10.21 10.10
CA ALA A 133 1.89 -8.83 10.50
C ALA A 133 2.05 -7.87 9.31
N ILE A 134 3.14 -7.97 8.55
CA ILE A 134 3.35 -7.20 7.31
C ILE A 134 2.17 -7.40 6.36
N TYR A 135 1.81 -8.66 6.09
CA TYR A 135 0.68 -8.98 5.22
C TYR A 135 -0.61 -8.27 5.65
N ASN A 136 -0.93 -8.32 6.96
CA ASN A 136 -2.16 -7.77 7.50
C ASN A 136 -2.16 -6.23 7.48
N GLU A 137 -1.05 -5.58 7.80
CA GLU A 137 -0.95 -4.12 7.74
C GLU A 137 -1.17 -3.62 6.30
N LEU A 138 -0.55 -4.26 5.28
CA LEU A 138 -0.77 -3.86 3.88
C LEU A 138 -2.15 -4.26 3.35
N LYS A 139 -2.79 -5.28 3.94
CA LYS A 139 -4.19 -5.61 3.63
C LYS A 139 -5.12 -4.49 4.12
N ARG A 140 -4.92 -4.04 5.36
CA ARG A 140 -5.66 -2.91 5.95
C ARG A 140 -5.40 -1.63 5.17
N ALA A 141 -4.15 -1.35 4.78
CA ALA A 141 -3.82 -0.21 3.95
C ALA A 141 -4.54 -0.25 2.59
N SER A 142 -4.57 -1.41 1.92
CA SER A 142 -5.33 -1.58 0.65
C SER A 142 -6.83 -1.34 0.84
N GLN A 143 -7.41 -1.79 1.96
CA GLN A 143 -8.82 -1.58 2.27
C GLN A 143 -9.11 -0.10 2.54
N GLU A 144 -8.26 0.55 3.32
CA GLU A 144 -8.38 1.98 3.63
C GLU A 144 -8.28 2.84 2.37
N SER A 145 -7.33 2.52 1.48
CA SER A 145 -7.18 3.13 0.16
C SER A 145 -8.47 3.10 -0.65
N ARG A 146 -9.17 1.97 -0.69
CA ARG A 146 -10.46 1.82 -1.38
C ARG A 146 -11.55 2.68 -0.76
N LEU A 147 -11.62 2.73 0.57
CA LEU A 147 -12.58 3.60 1.26
C LEU A 147 -12.33 5.08 0.95
N ILE A 148 -11.07 5.50 0.82
CA ILE A 148 -10.74 6.86 0.38
C ILE A 148 -11.22 7.08 -1.06
N LYS A 149 -10.88 6.14 -1.96
CA LYS A 149 -11.28 6.19 -3.37
C LYS A 149 -12.81 6.35 -3.52
N GLU A 150 -13.57 5.56 -2.75
CA GLU A 150 -15.04 5.63 -2.68
C GLU A 150 -15.54 6.98 -2.14
N LYS A 151 -14.99 7.47 -1.02
CA LYS A 151 -15.37 8.77 -0.43
C LYS A 151 -15.10 9.95 -1.35
N LEU A 152 -14.04 9.87 -2.14
CA LEU A 152 -13.68 10.90 -3.12
C LEU A 152 -14.46 10.77 -4.44
N GLY A 153 -15.29 9.74 -4.60
CA GLY A 153 -16.05 9.49 -5.83
C GLY A 153 -15.17 9.13 -7.03
N VAL A 154 -13.96 8.61 -6.79
CA VAL A 154 -13.02 8.19 -7.83
C VAL A 154 -13.41 6.78 -8.29
N LYS A 155 -13.78 6.62 -9.56
CA LYS A 155 -14.21 5.33 -10.13
C LYS A 155 -13.02 4.60 -10.75
#